data_AF-A0A1G4K9R7-F1
#
_entry.id   AF-A0A1G4K9R7-F1
#
_cell.length_a   1.000
_cell.length_b   1.000
_cell.length_c   1.000
_cell.angle_alpha   90.00
_cell.angle_beta   90.00
_cell.angle_gamma   90.00
#
_symmetry.space_group_name_H-M   'P 1'
#
loop_
_entity.id
_entity.type
_entity.pdbx_description
1 polymer ?
#
loop_
_entity_poly.entity_id
_entity_poly.type
_entity_poly.pdbx_seq_one_letter_code
_entity_poly.pdbx_strand_id
1 'polypeptide(L)'
;MSASYWESTQRLKWQHTRESLSAERHQLWLLECQLFPQGLTVTMENTKGLGQPMTRTIPITNFDMHYGKDYNLRIYCYFLIMKLGRRLNIRQYALATAHVYLSRFLLRASVRECNLYLLVTTCIYLACKVEECPQHIRSLVNEARSLWPEFVPPDPTKVTEFEFYLLEELQSYLVVHHPYRSMEQIVQAVRLEPYALALSAEDLQNTWSLINDSFITDVHLIYPPHVIAMACFFVIVCLQKPQRVKYQETFNRFMAESQVDLAEVMNTIQDLIALYDCWDKYNEPWIKFLLHSLYLRRS
;
A
#
# COMPACT_ATOMS: atom_id res chain seq x y z
N MET A 1 -23.17 -13.65 1.44
CA MET A 1 -23.13 -13.69 -0.03
C MET A 1 -22.01 -12.78 -0.46
N SER A 2 -20.84 -13.31 -0.82
CA SER A 2 -19.77 -12.45 -1.35
C SER A 2 -20.15 -12.02 -2.77
N ALA A 3 -20.27 -10.72 -3.00
CA ALA A 3 -20.48 -10.18 -4.33
C ALA A 3 -19.39 -10.68 -5.29
N SER A 4 -19.77 -10.99 -6.53
CA SER A 4 -18.83 -11.34 -7.59
C SER A 4 -17.92 -10.14 -7.90
N TYR A 5 -16.61 -10.35 -7.99
CA TYR A 5 -15.68 -9.29 -8.40
C TYR A 5 -16.04 -8.72 -9.79
N TRP A 6 -16.56 -9.56 -10.69
CA TRP A 6 -16.82 -9.19 -12.09
C TRP A 6 -17.90 -8.13 -12.27
N GLU A 7 -18.86 -8.09 -11.34
CA GLU A 7 -19.96 -7.12 -11.29
C GLU A 7 -19.74 -6.08 -10.18
N SER A 8 -18.59 -6.12 -9.52
CA SER A 8 -18.28 -5.25 -8.38
C SER A 8 -18.01 -3.81 -8.81
N THR A 9 -18.29 -2.88 -7.89
CA THR A 9 -17.90 -1.49 -8.05
C THR A 9 -16.39 -1.30 -8.10
N GLN A 10 -15.60 -2.19 -7.51
CA GLN A 10 -14.14 -2.14 -7.60
C GLN A 10 -13.70 -2.24 -9.06
N ARG A 11 -14.21 -3.23 -9.81
CA ARG A 11 -13.89 -3.42 -11.23
C ARG A 11 -14.43 -2.28 -12.10
N LEU A 12 -15.63 -1.79 -11.80
CA LEU A 12 -16.31 -0.81 -12.66
C LEU A 12 -15.85 0.64 -12.46
N LYS A 13 -15.33 0.99 -11.28
CA LYS A 13 -15.09 2.40 -10.87
C LYS A 13 -13.69 2.70 -10.37
N TRP A 14 -12.99 1.71 -9.80
CA TRP A 14 -11.68 1.89 -9.14
C TRP A 14 -10.58 1.01 -9.70
N GLN A 15 -10.83 0.38 -10.86
CA GLN A 15 -9.81 -0.31 -11.61
C GLN A 15 -9.40 0.58 -12.79
N HIS A 16 -8.15 1.02 -12.77
CA HIS A 16 -7.56 1.91 -13.74
C HIS A 16 -6.72 1.13 -14.75
N THR A 17 -6.59 1.65 -15.96
CA THR A 17 -5.46 1.29 -16.82
C THR A 17 -4.21 2.02 -16.35
N ARG A 18 -3.02 1.57 -16.78
CA ARG A 18 -1.76 2.26 -16.46
C ARG A 18 -1.77 3.72 -16.96
N GLU A 19 -2.37 3.96 -18.12
CA GLU A 19 -2.49 5.29 -18.72
C GLU A 19 -3.44 6.18 -17.92
N SER A 20 -4.62 5.66 -17.54
CA SER A 20 -5.57 6.41 -16.70
C SER A 20 -4.97 6.75 -15.34
N LEU A 21 -4.29 5.79 -14.68
CA LEU A 21 -3.65 6.05 -13.40
C LEU A 21 -2.52 7.09 -13.51
N SER A 22 -1.73 7.02 -14.58
CA SER A 22 -0.70 8.00 -14.88
C SER A 22 -1.29 9.40 -15.12
N ALA A 23 -2.42 9.48 -15.83
CA ALA A 23 -3.12 10.73 -16.08
C ALA A 23 -3.65 11.38 -14.78
N GLU A 24 -4.29 10.60 -13.90
CA GLU A 24 -4.75 11.07 -12.58
C GLU A 24 -3.59 11.62 -11.75
N ARG A 25 -2.46 10.91 -11.72
CA ARG A 25 -1.24 11.38 -11.03
C ARG A 25 -0.65 12.63 -11.64
N HIS A 26 -0.69 12.73 -12.96
CA HIS A 26 -0.23 13.93 -13.66
C HIS A 26 -1.11 15.13 -13.31
N GLN A 27 -2.43 14.94 -13.24
CA GLN A 27 -3.37 15.96 -12.80
C GLN A 27 -3.10 16.39 -11.35
N LEU A 28 -2.90 15.44 -10.43
CA LEU A 28 -2.51 15.76 -9.05
C LEU A 28 -1.18 16.53 -9.00
N TRP A 29 -0.20 16.12 -9.80
CA TRP A 29 1.09 16.81 -9.86
C TRP A 29 0.95 18.27 -10.36
N LEU A 30 0.10 18.52 -11.36
CA LEU A 30 -0.19 19.88 -11.83
C LEU A 30 -0.86 20.72 -10.73
N LEU A 31 -1.82 20.15 -10.00
CA LEU A 31 -2.45 20.79 -8.86
C LEU A 31 -1.42 21.14 -7.77
N GLU A 32 -0.55 20.21 -7.40
CA GLU A 32 0.52 20.43 -6.43
C GLU A 32 1.49 21.54 -6.87
N CYS A 33 1.81 21.63 -8.16
CA CYS A 33 2.64 22.71 -8.69
C CYS A 33 1.99 24.09 -8.55
N GLN A 34 0.65 24.16 -8.64
CA GLN A 34 -0.10 25.40 -8.44
C GLN A 34 -0.21 25.78 -6.96
N LEU A 35 -0.42 24.79 -6.08
CA LEU A 35 -0.56 25.00 -4.64
C LEU A 35 0.77 25.36 -3.97
N PHE A 36 1.88 24.77 -4.45
CA PHE A 36 3.20 24.89 -3.84
C PHE A 36 4.26 25.42 -4.83
N PRO A 37 4.11 26.65 -5.38
CA PRO A 37 5.01 27.17 -6.41
C PRO A 37 6.43 27.43 -5.88
N GLN A 38 6.58 27.64 -4.57
CA GLN A 38 7.88 27.88 -3.92
C GLN A 38 8.61 26.57 -3.54
N GLY A 39 7.97 25.41 -3.74
CA GLY A 39 8.47 24.13 -3.24
C GLY A 39 8.49 24.07 -1.70
N LEU A 40 9.17 23.05 -1.16
CA LEU A 40 9.47 22.99 0.26
C LEU A 40 10.97 23.24 0.45
N THR A 41 11.35 24.14 1.35
CA THR A 41 12.76 24.30 1.74
C THR A 41 12.95 23.69 3.11
N VAL A 42 13.96 22.86 3.30
CA VAL A 42 14.24 22.29 4.62
C VAL A 42 15.65 22.63 5.05
N THR A 43 15.76 23.09 6.30
CA THR A 43 17.02 23.46 6.94
C THR A 43 17.50 22.29 7.78
N MET A 44 18.65 21.72 7.41
CA MET A 44 19.36 20.74 8.23
C MET A 44 20.44 21.44 9.05
N GLU A 45 20.40 21.28 10.37
CA GLU A 45 21.49 21.69 11.26
C GLU A 45 22.36 20.47 11.55
N ASN A 46 23.62 20.49 11.11
CA ASN A 46 24.55 19.41 11.41
C ASN A 46 25.36 19.75 12.68
N THR A 47 24.99 19.13 13.80
CA THR A 47 25.68 19.27 15.10
C THR A 47 26.79 18.22 15.31
N LYS A 48 27.15 17.43 14.29
CA LYS A 48 28.25 16.45 14.42
C LYS A 48 29.61 17.07 14.13
N GLY A 49 30.22 17.65 15.17
CA GLY A 49 31.63 18.04 15.23
C GLY A 49 31.88 19.21 16.19
N LEU A 50 33.12 19.36 16.69
CA LEU A 50 33.61 20.53 17.46
C LEU A 50 33.65 21.85 16.63
N GLY A 51 32.90 21.91 15.52
CA GLY A 51 32.80 23.07 14.63
C GLY A 51 31.47 23.80 14.81
N GLN A 52 31.42 25.05 14.35
CA GLN A 52 30.19 25.85 14.34
C GLN A 52 29.05 25.11 13.61
N PRO A 53 27.80 25.22 14.09
CA PRO A 53 26.66 24.59 13.46
C PRO A 53 26.53 25.11 12.02
N MET A 54 26.69 24.22 11.04
CA MET A 54 26.41 24.54 9.64
C MET A 54 24.95 24.23 9.35
N THR A 55 24.15 25.28 9.11
CA THR A 55 22.79 25.15 8.60
C THR A 55 22.85 25.02 7.08
N ARG A 56 22.40 23.89 6.53
CA ARG A 56 22.25 23.69 5.09
C ARG A 56 20.78 23.76 4.72
N THR A 57 20.43 24.67 3.82
CA THR A 57 19.09 24.74 3.23
C THR A 57 19.04 23.85 1.99
N ILE A 58 18.20 22.82 2.02
CA ILE A 58 17.99 21.89 0.92
C ILE A 58 16.64 22.24 0.27
N PRO A 59 16.61 22.60 -1.03
CA PRO A 59 15.36 22.70 -1.75
C PRO A 59 14.82 21.28 -1.98
N ILE A 60 13.61 21.03 -1.51
CA ILE A 60 12.85 19.81 -1.77
C ILE A 60 12.01 20.08 -3.01
N THR A 61 12.24 19.25 -4.02
CA THR A 61 11.60 19.41 -5.32
C THR A 61 10.12 19.02 -5.25
N ASN A 62 9.34 19.36 -6.28
CA ASN A 62 7.95 18.89 -6.39
C ASN A 62 7.84 17.38 -6.66
N PHE A 63 8.96 16.70 -6.92
CA PHE A 63 9.00 15.24 -7.08
C PHE A 63 9.10 14.52 -5.73
N ASP A 64 9.76 15.15 -4.76
CA ASP A 64 9.91 14.62 -3.41
C ASP A 64 8.56 14.72 -2.68
N MET A 65 8.13 13.61 -2.04
CA MET A 65 6.83 13.44 -1.39
C MET A 65 5.59 13.33 -2.31
N HIS A 66 5.74 13.30 -3.63
CA HIS A 66 4.61 12.93 -4.49
C HIS A 66 4.39 11.42 -4.41
N TYR A 67 3.25 10.99 -3.84
CA TYR A 67 2.95 9.57 -3.56
C TYR A 67 3.12 8.68 -4.80
N GLY A 68 2.78 9.20 -5.98
CA GLY A 68 2.94 8.49 -7.26
C GLY A 68 4.39 8.18 -7.66
N LYS A 69 5.37 8.96 -7.19
CA LYS A 69 6.76 8.94 -7.67
C LYS A 69 7.78 8.58 -6.59
N ASP A 70 7.46 8.80 -5.32
CA ASP A 70 8.36 8.52 -4.20
C ASP A 70 8.06 7.16 -3.56
N TYR A 71 8.83 6.13 -3.94
CA TYR A 71 8.72 4.79 -3.37
C TYR A 71 9.09 4.75 -1.88
N ASN A 72 9.97 5.64 -1.40
CA ASN A 72 10.31 5.67 0.02
C ASN A 72 9.09 6.02 0.86
N LEU A 73 8.28 6.97 0.38
CA LEU A 73 7.04 7.35 1.04
C LEU A 73 6.03 6.19 1.05
N ARG A 74 5.88 5.45 -0.06
CA ARG A 74 4.96 4.29 -0.10
C ARG A 74 5.34 3.18 0.86
N ILE A 75 6.62 2.81 0.87
CA ILE A 75 7.17 1.81 1.80
C ILE A 75 6.96 2.29 3.25
N TYR A 76 7.21 3.57 3.52
CA TYR A 76 6.97 4.17 4.83
C TYR A 76 5.50 4.10 5.25
N CYS A 77 4.56 4.46 4.36
CA CYS A 77 3.12 4.34 4.57
C CYS A 77 2.68 2.91 4.92
N TYR A 78 3.21 1.91 4.21
CA TYR A 78 2.98 0.50 4.52
C TYR A 78 3.43 0.15 5.93
N PHE A 79 4.65 0.54 6.30
CA PHE A 79 5.16 0.31 7.64
C PHE A 79 4.34 1.03 8.72
N LEU A 80 3.84 2.24 8.48
CA LEU A 80 2.95 2.95 9.42
C LEU A 80 1.66 2.16 9.68
N ILE A 81 0.98 1.70 8.61
CA ILE A 81 -0.25 0.89 8.72
C ILE A 81 0.06 -0.40 9.48
N MET A 82 1.12 -1.12 9.10
CA MET A 82 1.50 -2.38 9.73
C MET A 82 1.91 -2.21 11.20
N LYS A 83 2.51 -1.08 11.56
CA LYS A 83 2.92 -0.78 12.94
C LYS A 83 1.71 -0.53 13.84
N LEU A 84 0.78 0.31 13.40
CA LEU A 84 -0.46 0.58 14.15
C LEU A 84 -1.38 -0.64 14.18
N GLY A 85 -1.49 -1.36 13.06
CA GLY A 85 -2.28 -2.60 12.96
C GLY A 85 -1.81 -3.69 13.92
N ARG A 86 -0.49 -3.94 14.00
CA ARG A 86 0.09 -4.87 14.98
C ARG A 86 -0.12 -4.41 16.41
N ARG A 87 0.01 -3.10 16.68
CA ARG A 87 -0.20 -2.53 18.02
C ARG A 87 -1.63 -2.75 18.52
N LEU A 88 -2.61 -2.60 17.62
CA LEU A 88 -4.04 -2.81 17.89
C LEU A 88 -4.49 -4.27 17.75
N ASN A 89 -3.60 -5.18 17.32
CA ASN A 89 -3.89 -6.59 17.04
C ASN A 89 -5.04 -6.78 16.02
N ILE A 90 -5.01 -6.01 14.92
CA ILE A 90 -6.02 -6.03 13.85
C ILE A 90 -5.68 -7.12 12.81
N ARG A 91 -6.72 -7.75 12.25
CA ARG A 91 -6.61 -8.78 11.20
C ARG A 91 -6.05 -8.20 9.89
N GLN A 92 -5.29 -9.01 9.14
CA GLN A 92 -4.64 -8.59 7.89
C GLN A 92 -5.62 -8.03 6.85
N TYR A 93 -6.83 -8.61 6.71
CA TYR A 93 -7.84 -8.12 5.75
C TYR A 93 -8.20 -6.65 5.96
N ALA A 94 -8.37 -6.20 7.21
CA ALA A 94 -8.65 -4.80 7.50
C ALA A 94 -7.46 -3.89 7.21
N LEU A 95 -6.22 -4.37 7.41
CA LEU A 95 -5.02 -3.60 7.06
C LEU A 95 -4.82 -3.49 5.55
N ALA A 96 -5.11 -4.55 4.81
CA ALA A 96 -5.12 -4.55 3.34
C ALA A 96 -6.14 -3.54 2.79
N THR A 97 -7.37 -3.55 3.32
CA THR A 97 -8.41 -2.58 2.94
C THR A 97 -7.99 -1.15 3.28
N ALA A 98 -7.41 -0.92 4.47
CA ALA A 98 -6.88 0.39 4.85
C ALA A 98 -5.78 0.88 3.90
N HIS A 99 -4.93 -0.03 3.40
CA HIS A 99 -3.88 0.32 2.44
C HIS A 99 -4.48 0.74 1.08
N VAL A 100 -5.51 0.04 0.61
CA VAL A 100 -6.23 0.42 -0.62
C VAL A 100 -6.92 1.77 -0.46
N TYR A 101 -7.54 2.05 0.69
CA TYR A 101 -8.12 3.37 0.97
C TYR A 101 -7.06 4.47 0.97
N LEU A 102 -5.91 4.23 1.59
CA LEU A 102 -4.80 5.18 1.59
C LEU A 102 -4.34 5.46 0.15
N SER A 103 -4.12 4.41 -0.65
CA SER A 103 -3.68 4.57 -2.04
C SER A 103 -4.71 5.35 -2.87
N ARG A 104 -6.00 5.00 -2.78
CA ARG A 104 -7.09 5.71 -3.47
C ARG A 104 -7.19 7.18 -3.07
N PHE A 105 -7.08 7.49 -1.79
CA PHE A 105 -7.12 8.88 -1.30
C PHE A 105 -5.93 9.69 -1.83
N LEU A 106 -4.72 9.12 -1.77
CA LEU A 106 -3.48 9.78 -2.21
C LEU A 106 -3.30 9.82 -3.73
N LEU A 107 -4.24 9.29 -4.52
CA LEU A 107 -4.32 9.58 -5.95
C LEU A 107 -4.89 10.96 -6.25
N ARG A 108 -5.72 11.50 -5.36
CA ARG A 108 -6.48 12.74 -5.58
C ARG A 108 -6.11 13.86 -4.63
N ALA A 109 -5.57 13.54 -3.45
CA ALA A 109 -5.13 14.49 -2.45
C ALA A 109 -3.61 14.48 -2.27
N SER A 110 -3.01 15.66 -2.10
CA SER A 110 -1.58 15.77 -1.83
C SER A 110 -1.25 15.35 -0.39
N VAL A 111 -0.13 14.64 -0.23
CA VAL A 111 0.43 14.29 1.10
C VAL A 111 0.86 15.54 1.86
N ARG A 112 1.14 16.65 1.15
CA ARG A 112 1.59 17.92 1.72
C ARG A 112 0.49 18.65 2.50
N GLU A 113 -0.76 18.41 2.14
CA GLU A 113 -1.93 19.09 2.73
C GLU A 113 -2.58 18.29 3.85
N CYS A 114 -2.28 17.00 3.94
CA CYS A 114 -2.86 16.11 4.93
C CYS A 114 -1.83 15.60 5.93
N ASN A 115 -2.25 15.46 7.19
CA ASN A 115 -1.45 14.79 8.20
C ASN A 115 -1.49 13.27 7.95
N LEU A 116 -0.39 12.70 7.45
CA LEU A 116 -0.31 11.30 7.07
C LEU A 116 -0.62 10.33 8.22
N TYR A 117 -0.23 10.65 9.46
CA TYR A 117 -0.48 9.78 10.61
C TYR A 117 -1.96 9.75 10.99
N LEU A 118 -2.63 10.89 10.89
CA LEU A 118 -4.07 10.98 11.09
C LEU A 118 -4.84 10.26 9.97
N LEU A 119 -4.39 10.42 8.72
CA LEU A 119 -4.95 9.70 7.57
C LEU A 119 -4.81 8.17 7.74
N VAL A 120 -3.62 7.67 8.07
CA VAL A 120 -3.39 6.23 8.33
C VAL A 120 -4.30 5.70 9.45
N THR A 121 -4.41 6.45 10.54
CA THR A 121 -5.29 6.10 11.66
C THR A 121 -6.75 6.02 11.22
N THR A 122 -7.18 6.97 10.38
CA THR A 122 -8.56 7.06 9.85
C THR A 122 -8.84 5.95 8.84
N CYS A 123 -7.91 5.62 7.94
CA CYS A 123 -8.03 4.50 7.00
C CYS A 123 -8.20 3.16 7.75
N ILE A 124 -7.42 2.93 8.80
CA ILE A 124 -7.55 1.73 9.64
C ILE A 124 -8.91 1.71 10.35
N TYR A 125 -9.35 2.84 10.91
CA TYR A 125 -10.65 2.95 11.57
C TYR A 125 -11.81 2.58 10.63
N LEU A 126 -11.85 3.21 9.46
CA LEU A 126 -12.90 2.99 8.47
C LEU A 126 -12.86 1.54 7.95
N ALA A 127 -11.68 1.02 7.61
CA ALA A 127 -11.53 -0.36 7.15
C ALA A 127 -11.97 -1.39 8.20
N CYS A 128 -11.67 -1.16 9.48
CA CYS A 128 -12.14 -2.02 10.56
C CYS A 128 -13.67 -2.05 10.67
N LYS A 129 -14.34 -0.91 10.45
CA LYS A 129 -15.81 -0.85 10.44
C LYS A 129 -16.39 -1.62 9.25
N VAL A 130 -15.81 -1.46 8.06
CA VAL A 130 -16.30 -2.09 6.82
C VAL A 130 -16.04 -3.61 6.80
N GLU A 131 -14.91 -4.05 7.34
CA GLU A 131 -14.50 -5.47 7.42
C GLU A 131 -15.05 -6.18 8.67
N GLU A 132 -16.09 -5.62 9.30
CA GLU A 132 -16.80 -6.20 10.44
C GLU A 132 -15.87 -6.58 11.62
N CYS A 133 -14.87 -5.74 11.90
CA CYS A 133 -14.00 -5.83 13.08
C CYS A 133 -13.78 -4.46 13.74
N PRO A 134 -14.87 -3.78 14.14
CA PRO A 134 -14.83 -2.38 14.57
C PRO A 134 -13.95 -2.19 15.81
N GLN A 135 -13.19 -1.08 15.79
CA GLN A 135 -12.36 -0.64 16.90
C GLN A 135 -12.98 0.59 17.57
N HIS A 136 -12.98 0.65 18.90
CA HIS A 136 -13.44 1.84 19.61
C HIS A 136 -12.51 3.03 19.32
N ILE A 137 -13.08 4.15 18.87
CA ILE A 137 -12.31 5.32 18.43
C ILE A 137 -11.35 5.87 19.49
N ARG A 138 -11.75 5.85 20.77
CA ARG A 138 -10.88 6.30 21.87
C ARG A 138 -9.65 5.40 22.02
N SER A 139 -9.83 4.08 21.97
CA SER A 139 -8.72 3.12 22.03
C SER A 139 -7.79 3.28 20.84
N LEU A 140 -8.36 3.45 19.64
CA LEU A 140 -7.61 3.68 18.40
C LEU A 140 -6.72 4.94 18.51
N VAL A 141 -7.31 6.07 18.90
CA VAL A 141 -6.59 7.35 19.04
C VAL A 141 -5.53 7.26 20.12
N ASN A 142 -5.81 6.61 21.24
CA ASN A 142 -4.85 6.43 22.33
C ASN A 142 -3.62 5.63 21.87
N GLU A 143 -3.80 4.53 21.14
CA GLU A 143 -2.69 3.74 20.62
C GLU A 143 -1.92 4.47 19.52
N ALA A 144 -2.61 5.17 18.60
CA ALA A 144 -1.98 6.00 17.59
C ALA A 144 -1.13 7.12 18.21
N ARG A 145 -1.65 7.79 19.25
CA ARG A 145 -0.92 8.82 20.02
C ARG A 145 0.23 8.22 20.83
N SER A 146 0.08 7.02 21.38
CA SER A 146 1.19 6.33 22.05
C SER A 146 2.36 6.05 21.11
N LEU A 147 2.09 5.82 19.82
CA LEU A 147 3.12 5.63 18.80
C LEU A 147 3.66 6.96 18.25
N TRP A 148 2.79 7.96 18.09
CA TRP A 148 3.08 9.21 17.38
C TRP A 148 2.46 10.42 18.11
N PRO A 149 2.96 10.77 19.31
CA PRO A 149 2.33 11.78 20.17
C PRO A 149 2.33 13.19 19.58
N GLU A 150 3.28 13.49 18.70
CA GLU A 150 3.47 14.80 18.07
C GLU A 150 2.54 15.03 16.87
N PHE A 151 2.05 13.94 16.24
CA PHE A 151 1.31 14.01 14.99
C PHE A 151 -0.18 13.70 15.15
N VAL A 152 -0.59 12.98 16.21
CA VAL A 152 -1.99 12.61 16.42
C VAL A 152 -2.62 13.42 17.57
N PRO A 153 -3.65 14.25 17.30
CA PRO A 153 -4.32 15.01 18.34
C PRO A 153 -5.07 14.08 19.32
N PRO A 154 -5.19 14.45 20.60
CA PRO A 154 -5.90 13.65 21.59
C PRO A 154 -7.43 13.64 21.38
N ASP A 155 -7.95 14.61 20.62
CA ASP A 155 -9.37 14.76 20.36
C ASP A 155 -9.83 13.76 19.27
N PRO A 156 -10.66 12.75 19.62
CA PRO A 156 -11.14 11.77 18.65
C PRO A 156 -12.06 12.38 17.58
N THR A 157 -12.61 13.59 17.80
CA THR A 157 -13.44 14.26 16.78
C THR A 157 -12.66 14.52 15.49
N LYS A 158 -11.34 14.70 15.58
CA LYS A 158 -10.47 14.90 14.40
C LYS A 158 -10.36 13.66 13.53
N VAL A 159 -10.42 12.46 14.12
CA VAL A 159 -10.50 11.22 13.34
C VAL A 159 -11.88 11.09 12.69
N THR A 160 -12.97 11.49 13.34
CA THR A 160 -14.31 11.45 12.73
C THR A 160 -14.51 12.49 11.64
N GLU A 161 -13.95 13.69 11.79
CA GLU A 161 -13.95 14.73 10.76
C GLU A 161 -13.16 14.25 9.54
N PHE A 162 -11.97 13.69 9.74
CA PHE A 162 -11.19 13.12 8.63
C PHE A 162 -11.93 11.94 7.98
N GLU A 163 -12.57 11.07 8.77
CA GLU A 163 -13.37 9.97 8.23
C GLU A 163 -14.44 10.47 7.25
N PHE A 164 -15.11 11.58 7.56
CA PHE A 164 -16.09 12.18 6.67
C PHE A 164 -15.47 12.56 5.32
N TYR A 165 -14.33 13.27 5.32
CA TYR A 165 -13.61 13.62 4.08
C TYR A 165 -13.08 12.39 3.33
N LEU A 166 -12.62 11.36 4.05
CA LEU A 166 -12.16 10.12 3.45
C LEU A 166 -13.31 9.40 2.73
N LEU A 167 -14.51 9.36 3.31
CA LEU A 167 -15.69 8.77 2.69
C LEU A 167 -16.13 9.52 1.42
N GLU A 168 -16.06 10.85 1.45
CA GLU A 168 -16.35 11.72 0.31
C GLU A 168 -15.37 11.44 -0.84
N GLU A 169 -14.06 11.41 -0.55
CA GLU A 169 -13.02 11.21 -1.57
C GLU A 169 -13.07 9.80 -2.18
N LEU A 170 -13.37 8.78 -1.37
CA LEU A 170 -13.59 7.40 -1.83
C LEU A 170 -14.94 7.20 -2.52
N GLN A 171 -15.80 8.23 -2.56
CA GLN A 171 -17.14 8.21 -3.15
C GLN A 171 -17.99 7.03 -2.65
N SER A 172 -17.84 6.67 -1.37
CA SER A 172 -18.52 5.52 -0.73
C SER A 172 -18.27 4.14 -1.36
N TYR A 173 -17.23 3.95 -2.17
CA TYR A 173 -16.86 2.64 -2.73
C TYR A 173 -15.94 1.86 -1.78
N LEU A 174 -16.54 1.34 -0.71
CA LEU A 174 -15.81 0.80 0.44
C LEU A 174 -15.42 -0.68 0.31
N VAL A 175 -16.17 -1.47 -0.48
CA VAL A 175 -15.89 -2.92 -0.59
C VAL A 175 -14.66 -3.17 -1.47
N VAL A 176 -13.72 -3.95 -0.94
CA VAL A 176 -12.48 -4.35 -1.63
C VAL A 176 -12.40 -5.87 -1.70
N HIS A 177 -12.13 -6.41 -2.88
CA HIS A 177 -11.86 -7.81 -3.12
C HIS A 177 -10.35 -8.06 -3.04
N HIS A 178 -9.95 -8.90 -2.08
CA HIS A 178 -8.55 -9.16 -1.79
C HIS A 178 -7.99 -10.38 -2.55
N PRO A 179 -6.67 -10.40 -2.87
CA PRO A 179 -6.02 -11.54 -3.52
C PRO A 179 -5.99 -12.81 -2.67
N TYR A 180 -6.07 -12.71 -1.34
CA TYR A 180 -5.95 -13.84 -0.41
C TYR A 180 -6.94 -14.97 -0.72
N ARG A 181 -8.19 -14.62 -1.02
CA ARG A 181 -9.22 -15.62 -1.36
C ARG A 181 -8.93 -16.30 -2.69
N SER A 182 -8.47 -15.54 -3.69
CA SER A 182 -8.07 -16.11 -4.98
C SER A 182 -6.86 -17.01 -4.82
N MET A 183 -5.90 -16.66 -3.96
CA MET A 183 -4.78 -17.52 -3.61
C MET A 183 -5.26 -18.85 -3.03
N GLU A 184 -6.16 -18.84 -2.04
CA GLU A 184 -6.74 -20.07 -1.47
C GLU A 184 -7.44 -20.94 -2.53
N GLN A 185 -8.20 -20.31 -3.44
CA GLN A 185 -8.87 -21.01 -4.54
C GLN A 185 -7.88 -21.62 -5.54
N ILE A 186 -6.80 -20.90 -5.89
CA ILE A 186 -5.74 -21.39 -6.77
C ILE A 186 -5.04 -22.59 -6.11
N VAL A 187 -4.68 -22.47 -4.82
CA VAL A 187 -4.07 -23.56 -4.04
C VAL A 187 -4.97 -24.80 -4.03
N GLN A 188 -6.27 -24.61 -3.87
CA GLN A 188 -7.23 -25.72 -3.92
C GLN A 188 -7.30 -26.35 -5.32
N ALA A 189 -7.31 -25.54 -6.39
CA ALA A 189 -7.37 -26.02 -7.76
C ALA A 189 -6.13 -26.82 -8.17
N VAL A 190 -4.93 -26.34 -7.84
CA VAL A 190 -3.68 -27.03 -8.19
C VAL A 190 -3.45 -28.31 -7.37
N ARG A 191 -4.09 -28.43 -6.21
CA ARG A 191 -4.02 -29.64 -5.37
C ARG A 191 -4.82 -30.81 -5.93
N LEU A 192 -5.84 -30.54 -6.75
CA LEU A 192 -6.67 -31.57 -7.37
C LEU A 192 -6.02 -32.15 -8.64
N GLU A 193 -6.48 -33.32 -9.05
CA GLU A 193 -6.17 -33.85 -10.39
C GLU A 193 -6.66 -32.87 -11.47
N PRO A 194 -5.89 -32.61 -12.54
CA PRO A 194 -4.74 -33.39 -13.05
C PRO A 194 -3.36 -32.92 -12.55
N TYR A 195 -3.27 -31.94 -11.65
CA TYR A 195 -1.99 -31.32 -11.26
C TYR A 195 -1.39 -31.94 -9.99
N ALA A 196 -2.23 -32.31 -9.02
CA ALA A 196 -1.82 -32.94 -7.75
C ALA A 196 -0.63 -32.24 -7.05
N LEU A 197 -0.54 -30.91 -7.18
CA LEU A 197 0.56 -30.10 -6.68
C LEU A 197 0.28 -29.69 -5.23
N ALA A 198 1.11 -30.19 -4.32
CA ALA A 198 1.01 -29.86 -2.89
C ALA A 198 2.18 -28.98 -2.46
N LEU A 199 1.89 -27.72 -2.15
CA LEU A 199 2.88 -26.80 -1.57
C LEU A 199 3.10 -27.05 -0.09
N SER A 200 4.30 -26.71 0.39
CA SER A 200 4.57 -26.71 1.82
C SER A 200 3.87 -25.52 2.51
N ALA A 201 3.66 -25.62 3.83
CA ALA A 201 3.11 -24.51 4.60
C ALA A 201 4.01 -23.26 4.56
N GLU A 202 5.33 -23.46 4.44
CA GLU A 202 6.30 -22.37 4.29
C GLU A 202 6.13 -21.65 2.95
N ASP A 203 5.96 -22.39 1.85
CA ASP A 203 5.70 -21.81 0.52
C ASP A 203 4.41 -20.97 0.53
N LEU A 204 3.34 -21.48 1.14
CA LEU A 204 2.07 -20.77 1.26
C LEU A 204 2.21 -19.50 2.11
N GLN A 205 2.97 -19.55 3.20
CA GLN A 205 3.23 -18.38 4.03
C GLN A 205 4.08 -17.34 3.27
N ASN A 206 5.03 -17.76 2.45
CA ASN A 206 5.82 -16.88 1.59
C ASN A 206 4.95 -16.23 0.51
N THR A 207 4.04 -16.99 -0.11
CA THR A 207 3.05 -16.42 -1.06
C THR A 207 2.17 -15.38 -0.38
N TRP A 208 1.67 -15.68 0.83
CA TRP A 208 0.87 -14.74 1.61
C TRP A 208 1.64 -13.45 1.92
N SER A 209 2.93 -13.59 2.27
CA SER A 209 3.80 -12.45 2.59
C SER A 209 4.08 -11.60 1.36
N LEU A 210 4.32 -12.22 0.20
CA LEU A 210 4.50 -11.53 -1.07
C LEU A 210 3.23 -10.78 -1.52
N ILE A 211 2.04 -11.36 -1.29
CA ILE A 211 0.77 -10.65 -1.49
C ILE A 211 0.68 -9.41 -0.59
N ASN A 212 1.11 -9.49 0.68
CA ASN A 212 1.11 -8.32 1.55
C ASN A 212 2.03 -7.21 1.04
N ASP A 213 3.23 -7.55 0.57
CA ASP A 213 4.18 -6.59 0.03
C ASP A 213 3.65 -5.95 -1.28
N SER A 214 2.85 -6.68 -2.05
CA SER A 214 2.23 -6.15 -3.28
C SER A 214 1.26 -4.99 -3.04
N PHE A 215 0.81 -4.73 -1.80
CA PHE A 215 0.00 -3.55 -1.49
C PHE A 215 0.79 -2.25 -1.57
N ILE A 216 2.12 -2.30 -1.50
CA ILE A 216 2.99 -1.11 -1.63
C ILE A 216 2.98 -0.56 -3.07
N THR A 217 2.73 -1.43 -4.05
CA THR A 217 2.68 -1.09 -5.47
C THR A 217 1.26 -0.74 -5.93
N ASP A 218 1.12 -0.33 -7.18
CA ASP A 218 -0.17 0.07 -7.76
C ASP A 218 -1.00 -1.09 -8.31
N VAL A 219 -0.49 -2.32 -8.19
CA VAL A 219 -1.09 -3.50 -8.83
C VAL A 219 -2.55 -3.71 -8.41
N HIS A 220 -2.91 -3.34 -7.17
CA HIS A 220 -4.28 -3.45 -6.63
C HIS A 220 -5.29 -2.47 -7.23
N LEU A 221 -4.80 -1.42 -7.91
CA LEU A 221 -5.62 -0.45 -8.62
C LEU A 221 -5.70 -0.77 -10.12
N ILE A 222 -4.85 -1.65 -10.63
CA ILE A 222 -4.72 -1.94 -12.07
C ILE A 222 -5.27 -3.32 -12.38
N TYR A 223 -4.87 -4.33 -11.61
CA TYR A 223 -5.12 -5.73 -11.92
C TYR A 223 -6.18 -6.37 -11.02
N PRO A 224 -6.91 -7.38 -11.53
CA PRO A 224 -7.79 -8.20 -10.70
C PRO A 224 -7.04 -8.96 -9.59
N PRO A 225 -7.71 -9.25 -8.45
CA PRO A 225 -7.07 -9.94 -7.32
C PRO A 225 -6.54 -11.34 -7.67
N HIS A 226 -7.18 -12.05 -8.62
CA HIS A 226 -6.72 -13.38 -9.04
C HIS A 226 -5.42 -13.32 -9.85
N VAL A 227 -5.20 -12.26 -10.63
CA VAL A 227 -3.95 -12.05 -11.37
C VAL A 227 -2.80 -11.79 -10.41
N ILE A 228 -3.02 -10.94 -9.40
CA ILE A 228 -2.03 -10.64 -8.36
C ILE A 228 -1.66 -11.91 -7.57
N ALA A 229 -2.67 -12.69 -7.18
CA ALA A 229 -2.46 -13.97 -6.50
C ALA A 229 -1.66 -14.95 -7.37
N MET A 230 -1.99 -15.06 -8.66
CA MET A 230 -1.30 -15.92 -9.62
C MET A 230 0.17 -15.51 -9.80
N ALA A 231 0.44 -14.21 -9.91
CA ALA A 231 1.80 -13.65 -10.00
C ALA A 231 2.64 -13.98 -8.78
N CYS A 232 2.11 -13.74 -7.57
CA CYS A 232 2.81 -14.05 -6.32
C CYS A 232 3.09 -15.56 -6.19
N PHE A 233 2.11 -16.39 -6.57
CA PHE A 233 2.26 -17.84 -6.54
C PHE A 233 3.33 -18.31 -7.53
N PHE A 234 3.33 -17.78 -8.76
CA PHE A 234 4.32 -18.07 -9.79
C PHE A 234 5.74 -17.76 -9.31
N VAL A 235 5.95 -16.58 -8.71
CA VAL A 235 7.26 -16.19 -8.15
C VAL A 235 7.74 -17.21 -7.13
N ILE A 236 6.90 -17.63 -6.18
CA ILE A 236 7.28 -18.62 -5.15
C ILE A 236 7.63 -19.96 -5.79
N VAL A 237 6.83 -20.45 -6.74
CA VAL A 237 7.11 -21.72 -7.45
C VAL A 237 8.43 -21.65 -8.23
N CYS A 238 8.74 -20.51 -8.85
CA CYS A 238 9.99 -20.31 -9.59
C CYS A 238 11.22 -20.20 -8.68
N LEU A 239 11.07 -19.65 -7.48
CA LEU A 239 12.16 -19.51 -6.50
C LEU A 239 12.47 -20.81 -5.73
N GLN A 240 11.68 -21.87 -5.92
CA GLN A 240 11.96 -23.16 -5.29
C GLN A 240 13.28 -23.76 -5.77
N LYS A 241 13.91 -24.56 -4.90
CA LYS A 241 15.18 -25.25 -5.20
C LYS A 241 15.08 -26.02 -6.52
N PRO A 242 16.18 -26.07 -7.32
CA PRO A 242 16.20 -26.68 -8.65
C PRO A 242 15.83 -28.17 -8.69
N GLN A 243 15.71 -28.83 -7.54
CA GLN A 243 15.25 -30.22 -7.42
C GLN A 243 13.72 -30.40 -7.62
N ARG A 244 12.95 -29.30 -7.73
CA ARG A 244 11.49 -29.33 -7.95
C ARG A 244 11.06 -28.91 -9.38
N VAL A 245 11.85 -29.24 -10.41
CA VAL A 245 11.51 -28.93 -11.82
C VAL A 245 10.09 -29.37 -12.21
N LYS A 246 9.66 -30.55 -11.73
CA LYS A 246 8.29 -31.06 -11.97
C LYS A 246 7.18 -30.14 -11.44
N TYR A 247 7.43 -29.41 -10.34
CA TYR A 247 6.45 -28.47 -9.79
C TYR A 247 6.28 -27.28 -10.74
N GLN A 248 7.39 -26.76 -11.27
CA GLN A 248 7.39 -25.67 -12.22
C GLN A 248 6.69 -26.07 -13.53
N GLU A 249 7.01 -27.24 -14.09
CA GLU A 249 6.34 -27.76 -15.28
C GLU A 249 4.81 -27.92 -15.08
N THR A 250 4.41 -28.47 -13.94
CA THR A 250 3.00 -28.68 -13.60
C THR A 250 2.26 -27.36 -13.43
N PHE A 251 2.88 -26.37 -12.78
CA PHE A 251 2.29 -25.05 -12.61
C PHE A 251 2.26 -24.25 -13.91
N ASN A 252 3.28 -24.38 -14.77
CA ASN A 252 3.28 -23.79 -16.10
C ASN A 252 2.13 -24.34 -16.96
N ARG A 253 1.86 -25.65 -16.86
CA ARG A 253 0.70 -26.27 -17.51
C ARG A 253 -0.61 -25.69 -16.96
N PHE A 254 -0.76 -25.58 -15.64
CA PHE A 254 -1.93 -24.97 -15.02
C PHE A 254 -2.15 -23.52 -15.51
N MET A 255 -1.10 -22.70 -15.51
CA MET A 255 -1.14 -21.32 -16.00
C MET A 255 -1.61 -21.26 -17.46
N ALA A 256 -1.03 -22.09 -18.34
CA ALA A 256 -1.40 -22.13 -19.76
C ALA A 256 -2.85 -22.58 -20.00
N GLU A 257 -3.35 -23.52 -19.18
CA GLU A 257 -4.73 -24.02 -19.28
C GLU A 257 -5.76 -23.06 -18.65
N SER A 258 -5.35 -22.27 -17.65
CA SER A 258 -6.24 -21.38 -16.88
C SER A 258 -6.79 -20.18 -17.65
N GLN A 259 -6.24 -19.86 -18.83
CA GLN A 259 -6.59 -18.68 -19.65
C GLN A 259 -6.45 -17.34 -18.92
N VAL A 260 -5.68 -17.28 -17.83
CA VAL A 260 -5.33 -16.03 -17.16
C VAL A 260 -4.36 -15.25 -18.05
N ASP A 261 -4.54 -13.94 -18.16
CA ASP A 261 -3.68 -13.08 -18.98
C ASP A 261 -2.23 -13.08 -18.44
N LEU A 262 -1.35 -13.74 -19.19
CA LEU A 262 0.07 -13.87 -18.84
C LEU A 262 0.82 -12.53 -18.92
N ALA A 263 0.36 -11.59 -19.75
CA ALA A 263 0.98 -10.27 -19.84
C ALA A 263 0.74 -9.47 -18.55
N GLU A 264 -0.47 -9.53 -17.99
CA GLU A 264 -0.78 -8.89 -16.70
C GLU A 264 -0.01 -9.53 -15.54
N VAL A 265 0.11 -10.87 -15.55
CA VAL A 265 0.93 -11.60 -14.56
C VAL A 265 2.39 -11.15 -14.64
N MET A 266 2.98 -11.10 -15.84
CA MET A 266 4.36 -10.68 -16.05
C MET A 266 4.59 -9.24 -15.58
N ASN A 267 3.69 -8.33 -15.91
CA ASN A 267 3.75 -6.94 -15.47
C ASN A 267 3.70 -6.82 -13.94
N THR A 268 2.84 -7.61 -13.29
CA THR A 268 2.75 -7.65 -11.82
C THR A 268 4.06 -8.12 -11.19
N ILE A 269 4.70 -9.15 -11.78
CA ILE A 269 6.01 -9.64 -11.33
C ILE A 269 7.09 -8.56 -11.51
N GLN A 270 7.08 -7.85 -12.64
CA GLN A 270 8.00 -6.74 -12.88
C GLN A 270 7.85 -5.62 -11.84
N ASP A 271 6.62 -5.25 -11.50
CA ASP A 271 6.36 -4.23 -10.46
C ASP A 271 6.85 -4.71 -9.08
N LEU A 272 6.73 -6.01 -8.76
CA LEU A 272 7.27 -6.59 -7.52
C LEU A 272 8.81 -6.59 -7.50
N ILE A 273 9.46 -6.92 -8.62
CA ILE A 273 10.92 -6.85 -8.73
C ILE A 273 11.39 -5.40 -8.54
N ALA A 274 10.73 -4.45 -9.19
CA ALA A 274 11.03 -3.02 -9.05
C ALA A 274 10.83 -2.52 -7.60
N LEU A 275 9.80 -3.01 -6.91
CA LEU A 275 9.60 -2.74 -5.49
C LEU A 275 10.80 -3.18 -4.65
N TYR A 276 11.29 -4.41 -4.83
CA TYR A 276 12.43 -4.90 -4.05
C TYR A 276 13.74 -4.16 -4.38
N ASP A 277 13.98 -3.75 -5.63
CA ASP A 277 15.12 -2.86 -5.97
C ASP A 277 15.01 -1.47 -5.30
N CYS A 278 13.79 -0.92 -5.20
CA CYS A 278 13.55 0.33 -4.48
C CYS A 278 13.74 0.17 -2.97
N TRP A 279 13.43 -1.02 -2.44
CA TRP A 279 13.58 -1.33 -1.02
C TRP A 279 15.04 -1.29 -0.56
N ASP A 280 15.98 -1.70 -1.41
CA ASP A 280 17.42 -1.60 -1.13
C ASP A 280 17.89 -0.16 -0.93
N LYS A 281 17.19 0.80 -1.55
CA LYS A 281 17.47 2.24 -1.47
C LYS A 281 16.63 2.95 -0.41
N TYR A 282 15.81 2.22 0.35
CA TYR A 282 14.86 2.79 1.30
C TYR A 282 15.58 3.53 2.45
N ASN A 283 15.21 4.79 2.67
CA ASN A 283 15.78 5.64 3.71
C ASN A 283 14.69 6.21 4.64
N GLU A 284 14.37 5.47 5.70
CA GLU A 284 13.38 5.89 6.72
C GLU A 284 13.75 7.20 7.44
N PRO A 285 15.00 7.42 7.89
CA PRO A 285 15.38 8.68 8.53
C PRO A 285 15.10 9.91 7.68
N TRP A 286 15.34 9.82 6.36
CA TRP A 286 15.08 10.92 5.43
C TRP A 286 13.59 11.23 5.33
N ILE A 287 12.73 10.24 5.12
CA ILE A 287 11.27 10.45 5.05
C ILE A 287 10.71 11.00 6.37
N LYS A 288 11.15 10.47 7.51
CA LYS A 288 10.74 11.01 8.82
C LYS A 288 11.14 12.46 8.99
N PHE A 289 12.36 12.80 8.59
CA PHE A 289 12.86 14.18 8.65
C PHE A 289 12.01 15.10 7.76
N LEU A 290 11.70 14.70 6.53
CA LEU A 290 10.83 15.44 5.62
C LEU A 290 9.45 15.68 6.21
N LEU A 291 8.78 14.63 6.71
CA LEU A 291 7.44 14.75 7.31
C LEU A 291 7.45 15.61 8.57
N HIS A 292 8.48 15.49 9.41
CA HIS A 292 8.64 16.34 10.58
C HIS A 292 8.83 17.82 10.17
N SER A 293 9.69 18.09 9.19
CA SER A 293 9.88 19.46 8.69
C SER A 293 8.66 20.01 7.96
N LEU A 294 7.83 19.17 7.36
CA LEU A 294 6.60 19.57 6.70
C LEU A 294 5.51 19.94 7.71
N TYR A 295 5.27 19.09 8.71
CA TYR A 295 4.14 19.27 9.64
C TYR A 295 4.46 20.13 10.87
N LEU A 296 5.70 20.11 11.35
CA LEU A 296 6.09 20.75 12.61
C LEU A 296 6.97 21.99 12.40
N ARG A 297 7.10 22.49 11.17
CA ARG A 297 7.73 23.79 10.94
C ARG A 297 6.91 24.86 11.65
N ARG A 298 7.51 25.50 12.65
CA ARG A 298 6.97 26.75 13.21
C ARG A 298 7.01 27.79 12.08
N SER A 299 5.83 28.21 11.63
CA SER A 299 5.64 29.47 10.89
C SER A 299 6.10 30.65 11.72
#